data_AF-A0A7Z9AWG4-F1
#
_entry.id   AF-A0A7Z9AWG4-F1
#
_cell.length_a   1.000
_cell.length_b   1.000
_cell.length_c   1.000
_cell.angle_alpha   90.00
_cell.angle_beta   90.00
_cell.angle_gamma   90.00
#
_symmetry.space_group_name_H-M   'P 1'
#
loop_
_entity.id
_entity.type
_entity.pdbx_description
1 polymer ?
#
loop_
_entity_poly.entity_id
_entity_poly.type
_entity_poly.pdbx_seq_one_letter_code
_entity_poly.pdbx_strand_id
1 'polypeptide(L)' 'MNVEKIDLLKIYNKTLKTFKDFLPQIENALGFNYSNGPLECLNNHIEVLKRNAYEFRSFYNFKLRIMIRYVKALLIK' A
#
# COMPACT_ATOMS: atom_id res chain seq x y z
N MET A 1 22.26 -20.73 -25.78
CA MET A 1 21.88 -20.64 -24.35
C MET A 1 22.20 -19.30 -23.67
N ASN A 2 22.93 -18.36 -24.30
CA ASN A 2 23.32 -17.08 -23.66
C ASN A 2 22.50 -15.84 -24.06
N VAL A 3 21.54 -15.96 -25.00
CA VAL A 3 20.80 -14.80 -25.53
C VAL A 3 19.59 -14.44 -24.65
N GLU A 4 18.91 -15.42 -24.02
CA GLU A 4 17.77 -15.16 -23.14
C GLU A 4 18.16 -14.56 -21.78
N LYS A 5 19.33 -14.91 -21.24
CA LYS A 5 19.79 -14.46 -19.92
C LYS A 5 20.09 -12.96 -19.85
N ILE A 6 20.59 -12.39 -20.94
CA ILE A 6 21.00 -10.98 -21.02
C ILE A 6 19.77 -10.07 -21.09
N ASP A 7 18.69 -10.54 -21.72
CA ASP A 7 17.46 -9.75 -21.91
C ASP A 7 16.62 -9.72 -20.62
N LEU A 8 16.51 -10.86 -19.93
CA LEU A 8 15.86 -10.96 -18.62
C LEU A 8 16.57 -10.08 -17.57
N LEU A 9 17.91 -10.08 -17.55
CA LEU A 9 18.66 -9.25 -16.61
C LEU A 9 18.36 -7.76 -16.84
N LYS A 10 18.27 -7.30 -18.10
CA LYS A 10 17.90 -5.91 -18.42
C LYS A 10 16.49 -5.55 -17.94
N ILE A 11 15.52 -6.45 -18.13
CA ILE A 11 14.12 -6.21 -17.72
C ILE A 11 13.99 -6.07 -16.21
N TYR A 12 14.68 -6.91 -15.44
CA TYR A 12 14.56 -6.95 -13.99
C TYR A 12 15.62 -6.14 -13.24
N ASN A 13 16.58 -5.51 -13.93
CA ASN A 13 17.66 -4.75 -13.30
C ASN A 13 17.16 -3.72 -12.29
N LYS A 14 16.07 -3.01 -12.60
CA LYS A 14 15.48 -2.02 -11.68
C LYS A 14 14.88 -2.70 -10.45
N THR A 15 14.10 -3.76 -10.64
CA THR A 15 13.49 -4.54 -9.55
C THR A 15 14.55 -5.17 -8.65
N LEU A 16 15.61 -5.74 -9.23
CA LEU A 16 16.73 -6.33 -8.49
C LEU A 16 17.53 -5.27 -7.72
N LYS A 17 17.71 -4.08 -8.30
CA LYS A 17 18.33 -2.96 -7.60
C LYS A 17 17.50 -2.54 -6.39
N THR A 18 16.19 -2.31 -6.59
CA THR A 18 15.28 -1.98 -5.48
C THR A 18 15.26 -3.08 -4.42
N PHE A 19 15.26 -4.35 -4.81
CA PHE A 19 15.32 -5.46 -3.85
C PHE A 19 16.59 -5.38 -2.99
N LYS A 20 17.76 -5.14 -3.60
CA LYS A 20 19.02 -4.94 -2.87
C LYS A 20 18.99 -3.72 -1.96
N ASP A 21 18.45 -2.61 -2.43
CA ASP A 21 18.36 -1.36 -1.67
C ASP A 21 17.46 -1.51 -0.41
N PHE A 22 16.46 -2.39 -0.47
CA PHE A 22 15.49 -2.62 0.61
C PHE A 22 15.67 -3.94 1.37
N LEU A 23 16.81 -4.63 1.20
CA LEU A 23 17.10 -5.89 1.89
C LEU A 23 16.90 -5.83 3.42
N PRO A 24 17.40 -4.79 4.14
CA PRO A 24 17.22 -4.72 5.59
C PRO A 24 15.74 -4.68 6.02
N GLN A 25 14.87 -4.02 5.25
CA GLN A 25 13.45 -3.93 5.53
C GLN A 25 12.75 -5.27 5.27
N ILE A 26 13.18 -6.00 4.24
CA ILE A 26 12.67 -7.34 3.93
C ILE A 26 13.05 -8.31 5.05
N GLU A 27 14.31 -8.29 5.51
CA GLU A 27 14.75 -9.12 6.63
C GLU A 27 13.96 -8.82 7.91
N ASN A 28 13.74 -7.54 8.22
CA ASN A 28 12.89 -7.13 9.34
C ASN A 28 11.45 -7.65 9.17
N ALA A 29 10.86 -7.53 7.98
CA ALA A 29 9.50 -8.01 7.73
C ALA A 29 9.36 -9.54 7.89
N LEU A 30 10.42 -10.31 7.65
CA LEU A 30 10.45 -11.76 7.88
C LEU A 30 10.67 -12.11 9.37
N GLY A 31 11.36 -11.24 10.12
CA GLY A 31 11.67 -11.47 11.53
C GLY A 31 10.56 -11.07 12.52
N PHE A 32 9.70 -10.13 12.15
CA PHE A 32 8.62 -9.65 13.01
C PHE A 32 7.25 -10.18 12.57
N ASN A 33 6.37 -10.44 13.53
CA ASN A 33 4.98 -10.86 13.28
C ASN A 33 4.05 -9.70 12.84
N TYR A 34 4.60 -8.62 12.32
CA TYR A 34 3.80 -7.50 11.81
C TYR A 34 3.44 -7.76 10.35
N SER A 35 2.16 -7.57 10.02
CA SER A 35 1.69 -7.63 8.64
C SER A 35 1.29 -6.25 8.14
N ASN A 36 1.47 -6.02 6.84
CA ASN A 36 0.93 -4.84 6.16
C ASN A 36 -0.60 -4.91 5.98
N GLY A 37 -1.24 -6.04 6.36
CA GLY A 37 -2.65 -6.32 6.13
C GLY A 37 -3.61 -5.24 6.63
N PRO A 38 -3.48 -4.72 7.88
CA PRO A 38 -4.32 -3.63 8.36
C PRO A 38 -4.19 -2.34 7.52
N LEU A 39 -2.97 -2.02 7.08
CA LEU A 39 -2.69 -0.84 6.26
C LEU A 39 -3.25 -1.00 4.83
N GLU A 40 -3.10 -2.18 4.23
CA GLU A 40 -3.70 -2.50 2.92
C GLU A 40 -5.23 -2.50 2.97
N CYS A 41 -5.82 -3.04 4.03
CA CYS A 41 -7.26 -3.00 4.27
C CYS A 41 -7.76 -1.55 4.33
N LEU A 42 -7.05 -0.68 5.05
CA LEU A 42 -7.37 0.75 5.13
C LEU A 42 -7.27 1.43 3.76
N ASN A 43 -6.18 1.18 3.01
CA ASN A 43 -5.97 1.74 1.68
C ASN A 43 -7.08 1.34 0.70
N ASN A 44 -7.45 0.06 0.67
CA ASN A 44 -8.55 -0.43 -0.17
C ASN A 44 -9.88 0.24 0.18
N HIS A 45 -10.16 0.43 1.46
CA HIS A 45 -11.38 1.11 1.90
C HIS A 45 -11.38 2.59 1.48
N ILE A 46 -10.24 3.28 1.56
CA ILE A 46 -10.09 4.65 1.05
C ILE A 46 -10.33 4.69 -0.46
N GLU A 47 -9.78 3.75 -1.23
CA GLU A 47 -10.01 3.67 -2.68
C GLU A 47 -11.48 3.36 -3.02
N VAL A 48 -12.18 2.54 -2.22
CA VAL A 48 -13.63 2.36 -2.35
C VAL A 48 -14.37 3.67 -2.06
N LEU A 49 -14.00 4.38 -1.00
CA LEU A 49 -14.60 5.69 -0.68
C LEU A 49 -14.36 6.70 -1.79
N LYS A 50 -13.16 6.74 -2.39
CA LYS A 50 -12.84 7.61 -3.54
C LYS A 50 -13.69 7.27 -4.78
N ARG A 51 -13.88 5.99 -5.08
CA ARG A 51 -14.75 5.56 -6.20
C ARG A 51 -16.22 5.90 -5.97
N ASN A 52 -16.69 5.80 -4.73
CA ASN A 52 -18.04 6.22 -4.36
C ASN A 52 -18.15 7.75 -4.16
N ALA A 53 -17.04 8.48 -4.24
CA ALA A 53 -16.98 9.92 -4.02
C ALA A 53 -17.38 10.77 -5.24
N TYR A 54 -17.84 10.17 -6.33
CA TYR A 54 -18.28 10.90 -7.54
C TYR A 54 -19.34 11.98 -7.24
N GLU A 55 -20.08 11.88 -6.13
CA GLU A 55 -21.04 12.89 -5.69
C GLU A 55 -20.47 13.93 -4.71
N PHE A 56 -19.22 13.79 -4.24
CA PHE A 56 -18.59 14.74 -3.34
C PHE A 56 -17.91 15.86 -4.12
N ARG A 57 -18.63 16.96 -4.31
CA ARG A 57 -18.10 18.24 -4.83
C ARG A 57 -17.02 18.89 -3.95
N SER A 58 -16.79 18.41 -2.73
CA SER A 58 -15.84 19.01 -1.77
C SER A 58 -14.94 17.97 -1.09
N PHE A 59 -13.62 18.16 -1.21
CA PHE A 59 -12.59 17.37 -0.52
C PHE A 59 -12.74 17.38 1.00
N TYR A 60 -13.27 18.47 1.57
CA TYR A 60 -13.54 18.59 3.00
C TYR A 60 -14.55 17.54 3.46
N ASN A 61 -15.64 17.34 2.71
CA ASN A 61 -16.67 16.34 3.03
C ASN A 61 -16.14 14.91 2.91
N PHE A 62 -15.25 14.65 1.95
CA PHE A 62 -14.56 13.37 1.81
C PHE A 62 -13.68 13.07 3.03
N LYS A 63 -12.86 14.03 3.46
CA LYS A 63 -12.00 13.91 4.65
C LYS A 63 -12.82 13.66 5.92
N LEU A 64 -13.93 14.38 6.11
CA LEU A 64 -14.82 14.19 7.25
C LEU A 64 -15.43 12.78 7.31
N ARG A 65 -15.82 12.19 6.19
CA ARG A 65 -16.37 10.82 6.17
C ARG A 65 -15.34 9.76 6.55
N ILE A 66 -14.09 9.91 6.10
CA ILE A 66 -12.98 9.06 6.54
C ILE A 66 -12.82 9.20 8.06
N MET A 67 -12.72 10.44 8.56
CA MET A 67 -12.58 10.68 9.99
C MET A 67 -13.74 10.10 10.81
N ILE A 68 -14.99 10.29 10.40
CA ILE A 68 -16.15 9.71 11.10
C ILE A 68 -16.09 8.17 11.12
N ARG A 69 -15.74 7.53 10.00
CA ARG A 69 -15.69 6.06 9.94
C ARG A 69 -14.63 5.46 10.87
N TYR A 70 -13.47 6.11 11.00
CA TYR A 70 -12.32 5.55 11.72
C TYR A 70 -12.12 6.12 13.14
N VAL A 71 -12.42 7.40 13.36
CA VAL A 71 -12.30 8.04 14.69
C VAL A 71 -13.48 7.70 15.58
N LYS A 72 -14.70 7.58 15.05
CA LYS A 72 -15.87 7.18 15.85
C LYS A 72 -15.75 5.73 16.36
N ALA A 73 -14.99 4.88 15.66
CA ALA A 73 -14.65 3.54 16.12
C ALA A 73 -13.70 3.52 17.34
N LEU A 74 -12.97 4.60 17.60
CA LEU A 74 -12.10 4.77 18.78
C LEU A 74 -12.85 5.30 20.00
N LEU A 75 -13.96 6.01 19.81
CA LEU A 75 -14.76 6.62 20.90
C LEU A 75 -15.86 5.69 21.46
N ILE A 76 -16.04 4.51 20.86
CA ILE A 76 -17.04 3.50 21.28
C ILE A 76 -16.35 2.28 21.94
N LYS A 77 -15.04 2.35 22.19
CA LYS A 77 -14.30 1.35 22.98
C LYS A 77 -14.01 1.86 24.38
#